data_AF-A0A926GFK5-F1
#
_entry.id   AF-A0A926GFK5-F1
#
_cell.length_a   1.000
_cell.length_b   1.000
_cell.length_c   1.000
_cell.angle_alpha   90.00
_cell.angle_beta   90.00
_cell.angle_gamma   90.00
#
_symmetry.space_group_name_H-M   'P 1'
#
loop_
_entity.id
_entity.type
_entity.pdbx_description
1 polymer ?
#
loop_
_entity_poly.entity_id
_entity_poly.type
_entity_poly.pdbx_seq_one_letter_code
_entity_poly.pdbx_strand_id
1 'polypeptide(L)'
;MIRLIPHPLLSVCLVVIWMMLTAFSPGHFLLGSAIALFAGWAMAALHPPSIHIRRWSVIPKLIWTLFFDILQSNADVAKLILTNGRNNRRSAFIFIDLKLKNPNALAALAIIVSSTPGTAWVEYSSASNRLILHIFDATRADHYHHVLSDVYEPMLMEIFE
;
A
#
# COMPACT_ATOMS: atom_id res chain seq x y z
N MET A 1 -28.70 -12.78 9.39
CA MET A 1 -29.31 -12.40 8.11
C MET A 1 -28.25 -12.51 7.03
N ILE A 2 -28.42 -13.40 6.05
CA ILE A 2 -27.48 -13.54 4.94
C ILE A 2 -27.54 -12.22 4.15
N ARG A 3 -26.49 -11.40 4.23
CA ARG A 3 -26.38 -10.23 3.33
C ARG A 3 -26.13 -10.79 1.93
N LEU A 4 -27.08 -10.58 1.01
CA LEU A 4 -26.95 -11.02 -0.39
C LEU A 4 -25.64 -10.54 -1.03
N ILE A 5 -25.18 -9.36 -0.61
CA ILE A 5 -23.92 -8.74 -1.02
C ILE A 5 -23.17 -8.29 0.25
N PRO A 6 -22.26 -9.11 0.83
CA PRO A 6 -21.57 -8.76 2.07
C PRO A 6 -20.60 -7.58 1.89
N HIS A 7 -19.98 -7.46 0.72
CA HIS A 7 -19.01 -6.42 0.39
C HIS A 7 -19.37 -5.72 -0.94
N PRO A 8 -20.31 -4.77 -0.95
CA PRO A 8 -20.83 -4.17 -2.17
C PRO A 8 -19.76 -3.43 -2.98
N LEU A 9 -18.86 -2.72 -2.31
CA LEU A 9 -17.75 -2.04 -2.99
C LEU A 9 -16.81 -3.02 -3.69
N LEU A 10 -16.44 -4.12 -3.01
CA LEU A 10 -15.60 -5.17 -3.58
C LEU A 10 -16.27 -5.79 -4.81
N SER A 11 -17.55 -6.17 -4.70
CA SER A 11 -18.27 -6.77 -5.81
C SER A 11 -18.37 -5.81 -7.01
N VAL A 12 -18.65 -4.53 -6.79
CA VAL A 12 -18.66 -3.51 -7.87
C VAL A 12 -17.28 -3.39 -8.51
N CYS A 13 -16.21 -3.27 -7.72
CA CYS A 13 -14.84 -3.20 -8.24
C CYS A 13 -14.48 -4.43 -9.08
N LEU A 14 -14.83 -5.63 -8.61
CA LEU A 14 -14.58 -6.88 -9.33
C LEU A 14 -15.32 -6.94 -10.67
N VAL A 15 -16.59 -6.51 -10.71
CA VAL A 15 -17.34 -6.42 -11.98
C VAL A 15 -16.70 -5.40 -12.91
N VAL A 16 -16.31 -4.22 -12.42
CA VAL A 16 -15.66 -3.20 -13.25
C VAL A 16 -14.35 -3.73 -13.83
N ILE A 17 -13.49 -4.34 -13.01
CA ILE A 17 -12.23 -4.94 -13.46
C ILE A 17 -12.50 -6.05 -14.49
N TRP A 18 -13.47 -6.93 -14.24
CA TRP A 18 -13.86 -7.98 -15.17
C TRP A 18 -14.29 -7.43 -16.53
N MET A 19 -15.11 -6.37 -16.53
CA MET A 19 -15.58 -5.72 -17.77
C MET A 19 -14.46 -4.96 -18.49
N MET A 20 -13.45 -4.46 -17.77
CA MET A 20 -12.26 -3.86 -18.40
C MET A 20 -11.36 -4.92 -19.07
N LEU A 21 -11.35 -6.14 -18.54
CA LEU A 21 -10.53 -7.24 -19.07
C LEU A 21 -11.20 -8.01 -20.21
N THR A 22 -12.52 -7.86 -20.39
CA THR A 22 -13.31 -8.63 -21.35
C THR A 22 -14.03 -7.74 -22.36
N ALA A 23 -14.47 -8.32 -23.47
CA ALA A 23 -15.32 -7.60 -24.42
C ALA A 23 -16.67 -7.28 -23.77
N PHE A 24 -17.20 -6.08 -24.02
CA PHE A 24 -18.49 -5.68 -23.47
C PHE A 24 -19.62 -6.52 -24.10
N SER A 25 -20.14 -7.48 -23.34
CA SER A 25 -21.32 -8.26 -23.71
C SER A 25 -22.21 -8.50 -22.48
N PRO A 26 -23.54 -8.63 -22.67
CA PRO A 26 -24.45 -8.96 -21.56
C PRO A 26 -24.07 -10.27 -20.85
N GLY A 27 -23.53 -11.24 -21.59
CA GLY A 27 -23.05 -12.51 -21.03
C GLY A 27 -21.85 -12.33 -20.11
N HIS A 28 -20.87 -11.52 -20.50
CA HIS A 28 -19.72 -11.20 -19.64
C HIS A 28 -20.12 -10.43 -18.39
N PHE A 29 -21.09 -9.52 -18.50
CA PHE A 29 -21.61 -8.79 -17.34
C PHE A 29 -22.28 -9.73 -16.32
N LEU A 30 -23.12 -10.67 -16.80
CA LEU A 30 -23.78 -11.65 -15.94
C LEU A 30 -22.75 -12.56 -15.25
N LEU A 31 -21.80 -13.10 -16.02
CA LEU A 31 -20.75 -13.97 -15.49
C LEU A 31 -19.84 -13.24 -14.49
N GLY A 32 -19.41 -12.02 -14.82
CA GLY A 32 -18.58 -11.20 -13.94
C GLY A 32 -19.29 -10.86 -12.64
N SER A 33 -20.59 -10.56 -12.70
CA SER A 33 -21.42 -10.31 -11.50
C SER A 33 -21.52 -11.56 -10.62
N ALA A 34 -21.73 -12.74 -11.21
CA ALA A 34 -21.77 -13.99 -10.45
C ALA A 34 -20.42 -14.29 -9.77
N ILE A 35 -19.30 -14.11 -10.47
CA ILE A 35 -17.94 -14.27 -9.93
C ILE A 35 -17.70 -13.26 -8.79
N ALA A 36 -18.09 -12.00 -8.97
CA ALA A 36 -17.91 -10.95 -7.99
C ALA A 36 -18.74 -11.16 -6.71
N LEU A 37 -19.94 -11.75 -6.84
CA LEU A 37 -20.76 -12.16 -5.69
C LEU A 37 -20.11 -13.32 -4.94
N PHE A 38 -19.66 -14.35 -5.66
CA PHE A 38 -18.98 -15.50 -5.06
C PHE A 38 -17.70 -15.09 -4.32
N ALA A 39 -16.88 -14.24 -4.95
CA ALA A 39 -15.69 -13.65 -4.34
C ALA A 39 -16.04 -12.82 -3.09
N GLY A 40 -17.15 -12.05 -3.14
CA GLY A 40 -17.65 -11.32 -1.97
C GLY A 40 -18.02 -12.22 -0.80
N TRP A 41 -18.67 -13.36 -1.06
CA TRP A 41 -18.98 -14.36 -0.03
C TRP A 41 -17.73 -15.04 0.51
N ALA A 42 -16.77 -15.39 -0.35
CA ALA A 42 -15.48 -15.93 0.07
C ALA A 42 -14.73 -14.94 0.97
N MET A 43 -14.72 -13.65 0.61
CA MET A 43 -14.11 -12.59 1.42
C MET A 43 -14.79 -12.45 2.79
N ALA A 44 -16.11 -12.57 2.85
CA ALA A 44 -16.84 -12.52 4.11
C ALA A 44 -16.43 -13.65 5.07
N ALA A 45 -16.09 -14.83 4.55
CA ALA A 45 -15.59 -15.95 5.35
C ALA A 45 -14.20 -15.70 5.96
N LEU A 46 -13.39 -14.83 5.34
CA LEU A 46 -12.07 -14.45 5.86
C LEU A 46 -12.13 -13.45 7.03
N HIS A 47 -13.30 -12.94 7.38
CA HIS A 47 -13.50 -11.95 8.44
C HIS A 47 -12.49 -10.79 8.38
N PRO A 48 -12.39 -10.08 7.24
CA PRO A 48 -11.42 -9.01 7.10
C PRO A 48 -11.65 -7.92 8.17
N PRO A 49 -10.57 -7.27 8.65
CA PRO A 49 -10.70 -6.11 9.52
C PRO A 49 -11.55 -5.05 8.82
N SER A 50 -12.46 -4.42 9.57
CA SER A 50 -13.31 -3.37 9.02
C SER A 50 -12.47 -2.19 8.53
N ILE A 51 -12.70 -1.78 7.29
CA ILE A 51 -12.09 -0.56 6.74
C ILE A 51 -12.88 0.63 7.25
N HIS A 52 -12.25 1.47 8.06
CA HIS A 52 -12.82 2.73 8.52
C HIS A 52 -11.91 3.87 8.05
N ILE A 53 -12.42 4.70 7.14
CA ILE A 53 -11.72 5.87 6.63
C ILE A 53 -12.34 7.08 7.31
N ARG A 54 -11.58 7.71 8.20
CA ARG A 54 -11.98 8.88 8.97
C ARG A 54 -11.90 10.17 8.16
N ARG A 55 -10.86 10.33 7.33
CA ARG A 55 -10.65 11.55 6.55
C ARG A 55 -10.25 11.28 5.10
N TRP A 56 -11.25 11.35 4.23
CA TRP A 56 -11.09 11.16 2.78
C TRP A 56 -10.30 12.28 2.10
N SER A 57 -10.29 13.49 2.65
CA SER A 57 -9.62 14.66 2.04
C SER A 57 -8.09 14.56 2.01
N VAL A 58 -7.48 13.68 2.80
CA VAL A 58 -6.02 13.47 2.86
C VAL A 58 -5.55 12.47 1.80
N ILE A 59 -6.44 11.60 1.32
CA ILE A 59 -6.11 10.55 0.34
C ILE A 59 -5.49 11.14 -0.94
N PRO A 60 -6.02 12.21 -1.56
CA PRO A 60 -5.39 12.82 -2.73
C PRO A 60 -3.96 13.32 -2.46
N LYS A 61 -3.72 13.89 -1.27
CA LYS A 61 -2.40 14.35 -0.84
C LYS A 61 -1.44 13.16 -0.70
N LEU A 62 -1.87 12.09 -0.04
CA LEU A 62 -1.09 10.85 0.10
C LEU A 62 -0.70 10.29 -1.28
N ILE A 63 -1.66 10.18 -2.20
CA ILE A 63 -1.42 9.68 -3.56
C ILE A 63 -0.39 10.54 -4.29
N TRP A 64 -0.51 11.86 -4.18
CA TRP A 64 0.38 12.80 -4.84
C TRP A 64 1.80 12.77 -4.27
N THR A 65 1.95 12.70 -2.95
CA THR A 65 3.25 12.49 -2.28
C THR A 65 3.89 11.19 -2.74
N LEU A 66 3.14 10.08 -2.71
CA LEU A 66 3.63 8.77 -3.15
C LEU A 66 4.06 8.79 -4.62
N PHE A 67 3.27 9.42 -5.48
CA PHE A 67 3.58 9.50 -6.90
C PHE A 67 4.92 10.18 -7.17
N PHE A 68 5.20 11.30 -6.48
CA PHE A 68 6.49 11.98 -6.62
C PHE A 68 7.65 11.20 -6.03
N ASP A 69 7.48 10.56 -4.88
CA ASP A 69 8.52 9.73 -4.28
C ASP A 69 8.88 8.55 -5.19
N ILE A 70 7.88 7.92 -5.82
CA ILE A 70 8.11 6.85 -6.81
C ILE A 70 8.86 7.39 -8.02
N LEU A 71 8.47 8.54 -8.58
CA LEU A 71 9.16 9.14 -9.73
C LEU A 71 10.62 9.48 -9.40
N GLN A 72 10.86 10.14 -8.27
CA GLN A 72 12.20 10.52 -7.83
C GLN A 72 13.06 9.28 -7.59
N SER A 73 12.52 8.28 -6.89
CA SER A 73 13.25 7.05 -6.61
C SER A 73 13.58 6.25 -7.87
N ASN A 74 12.66 6.16 -8.84
CA ASN A 74 12.96 5.55 -10.13
C ASN A 74 14.04 6.33 -10.91
N ALA A 75 14.01 7.67 -10.86
CA ALA A 75 15.06 8.48 -11.48
C ALA A 75 16.43 8.24 -10.82
N ASP A 76 16.48 8.11 -9.49
CA ASP A 76 17.70 7.79 -8.74
C ASP A 76 18.26 6.41 -9.09
N VAL A 77 17.39 5.40 -9.25
CA VAL A 77 17.77 4.05 -9.69
C VAL A 77 18.27 4.08 -11.14
N ALA A 78 17.56 4.76 -12.05
CA ALA A 78 17.96 4.89 -13.44
C ALA A 78 19.34 5.56 -13.55
N LYS A 79 19.58 6.64 -12.80
CA LYS A 79 20.89 7.32 -12.73
C LYS A 79 21.98 6.40 -12.20
N LEU A 80 21.69 5.58 -11.18
CA LEU A 80 22.66 4.62 -10.65
C LEU A 80 23.10 3.60 -11.71
N ILE A 81 22.15 3.06 -12.47
CA ILE A 81 22.40 2.11 -13.55
C ILE A 81 23.24 2.77 -14.66
N LEU A 82 22.82 3.96 -15.11
CA LEU A 82 23.51 4.70 -16.19
C LEU A 82 24.93 5.15 -15.80
N THR A 83 25.19 5.38 -14.52
CA THR A 83 26.52 5.76 -14.01
C THR A 83 27.38 4.56 -13.61
N ASN A 84 26.93 3.34 -13.90
CA ASN A 84 27.61 2.08 -13.60
C ASN A 84 27.97 1.92 -12.11
N GLY A 85 27.07 2.34 -11.22
CA GLY A 85 27.22 2.13 -9.77
C GLY A 85 28.38 2.89 -9.13
N ARG A 86 28.82 4.00 -9.73
CA ARG A 86 29.99 4.78 -9.28
C ARG A 86 29.89 5.32 -7.84
N ASN A 87 28.70 5.24 -7.22
CA ASN A 87 28.48 5.42 -5.79
C ASN A 87 28.43 4.06 -5.09
N ASN A 88 29.44 3.79 -4.25
CA ASN A 88 29.56 2.59 -3.41
C ASN A 88 28.46 2.57 -2.32
N ARG A 89 27.21 2.34 -2.74
CA ARG A 89 26.05 2.26 -1.84
C ARG A 89 26.13 0.97 -1.03
N ARG A 90 25.98 1.10 0.28
CA ARG A 90 25.88 -0.03 1.21
C ARG A 90 24.45 -0.14 1.67
N SER A 91 23.89 -1.33 1.61
CA SER A 91 22.58 -1.58 2.21
C SER A 91 22.67 -1.65 3.73
N ALA A 92 21.55 -1.41 4.40
CA ALA A 92 21.43 -1.51 5.85
C ALA A 92 20.02 -1.90 6.25
N PHE A 93 19.88 -2.44 7.46
CA PHE A 93 18.59 -2.56 8.13
C PHE A 93 18.47 -1.42 9.14
N ILE A 94 17.32 -0.75 9.13
CA ILE A 94 16.97 0.28 10.11
C ILE A 94 15.73 -0.13 10.87
N PHE A 95 15.65 0.31 12.13
CA PHE A 95 14.51 0.09 12.99
C PHE A 95 13.74 1.40 13.10
N ILE A 96 12.43 1.35 12.87
CA ILE A 96 11.54 2.50 12.96
C ILE A 96 10.43 2.16 13.95
N ASP A 97 10.27 2.98 14.97
CA ASP A 97 9.22 2.83 15.96
C ASP A 97 7.96 3.56 15.45
N LEU A 98 6.93 2.80 15.13
CA LEU A 98 5.67 3.31 14.58
C LEU A 98 4.68 3.64 15.70
N LYS A 99 3.98 4.76 15.56
CA LYS A 99 2.77 5.12 16.31
C LYS A 99 1.51 4.51 15.71
N LEU A 100 1.55 4.18 14.42
CA LEU A 100 0.44 3.58 13.66
C LEU A 100 0.05 2.20 14.21
N LYS A 101 -1.25 1.98 14.46
CA LYS A 101 -1.77 0.70 15.00
C LYS A 101 -2.86 0.10 14.13
N ASN A 102 -3.55 0.92 13.32
CA ASN A 102 -4.59 0.42 12.44
C ASN A 102 -4.01 -0.57 11.40
N PRO A 103 -4.55 -1.80 11.29
CA PRO A 103 -4.01 -2.81 10.38
C PRO A 103 -4.12 -2.41 8.89
N ASN A 104 -5.16 -1.66 8.51
CA ASN A 104 -5.30 -1.16 7.14
C ASN A 104 -4.25 -0.08 6.83
N ALA A 105 -3.93 0.74 7.84
CA ALA A 105 -2.92 1.77 7.71
C ALA A 105 -1.51 1.17 7.62
N LEU A 106 -1.22 0.14 8.44
CA LEU A 106 0.04 -0.62 8.37
C LEU A 106 0.20 -1.31 7.02
N ALA A 107 -0.87 -1.91 6.49
CA ALA A 107 -0.86 -2.51 5.16
C ALA A 107 -0.60 -1.45 4.06
N ALA A 108 -1.24 -0.28 4.16
CA ALA A 108 -0.98 0.83 3.24
C ALA A 108 0.48 1.32 3.31
N LEU A 109 1.03 1.47 4.51
CA LEU A 109 2.43 1.84 4.71
C LEU A 109 3.38 0.80 4.10
N ALA A 110 3.11 -0.50 4.30
CA ALA A 110 3.89 -1.57 3.72
C ALA A 110 3.88 -1.53 2.18
N ILE A 111 2.72 -1.25 1.57
CA ILE A 111 2.61 -1.07 0.12
C ILE A 111 3.40 0.16 -0.35
N ILE A 112 3.24 1.30 0.31
CA ILE A 112 3.96 2.55 0.01
C ILE A 112 5.46 2.30 -0.01
N VAL A 113 6.00 1.77 1.08
CA VAL A 113 7.44 1.61 1.26
C VAL A 113 8.02 0.53 0.33
N SER A 114 7.24 -0.48 -0.03
CA SER A 114 7.67 -1.50 -1.00
C SER A 114 7.53 -1.03 -2.45
N SER A 115 6.72 -0.01 -2.71
CA SER A 115 6.53 0.58 -4.05
C SER A 115 7.57 1.65 -4.38
N THR A 116 8.22 2.22 -3.36
CA THR A 116 9.31 3.20 -3.53
C THR A 116 10.65 2.45 -3.62
N PRO A 117 11.34 2.46 -4.77
CA PRO A 117 12.62 1.77 -4.90
C PRO A 117 13.64 2.21 -3.84
N GLY A 118 14.48 1.28 -3.40
CA GLY A 118 15.50 1.52 -2.39
C GLY A 118 15.07 1.21 -0.96
N THR A 119 13.83 0.77 -0.73
CA THR A 119 13.35 0.28 0.56
C THR A 119 12.61 -1.06 0.41
N ALA A 120 12.64 -1.89 1.45
CA ALA A 120 11.87 -3.12 1.52
C ALA A 120 11.38 -3.38 2.95
N TRP A 121 10.07 -3.58 3.10
CA TRP A 121 9.46 -3.97 4.36
C TRP A 121 9.87 -5.40 4.72
N VAL A 122 10.54 -5.58 5.86
CA VAL A 122 11.06 -6.89 6.27
C VAL A 122 10.13 -7.53 7.28
N GLU A 123 9.89 -6.83 8.39
CA GLU A 123 9.13 -7.37 9.51
C GLU A 123 8.50 -6.23 10.30
N TYR A 124 7.32 -6.48 10.86
CA TYR A 124 6.70 -5.60 11.83
C TYR A 124 6.27 -6.38 13.06
N SER A 125 6.72 -5.94 14.22
CA SER A 125 6.31 -6.47 15.52
C SER A 125 5.18 -5.63 16.08
N SER A 126 3.99 -6.23 16.21
CA SER A 126 2.83 -5.59 16.85
C SER A 126 2.97 -5.45 18.37
N ALA A 127 3.84 -6.24 19.01
CA ALA A 127 4.09 -6.17 20.45
C ALA A 127 4.92 -4.92 20.83
N SER A 128 5.86 -4.53 19.97
CA SER A 128 6.74 -3.38 20.20
C SER A 128 6.47 -2.19 19.27
N ASN A 129 5.50 -2.32 18.35
CA ASN A 129 5.25 -1.39 17.23
C ASN A 129 6.52 -1.00 16.48
N ARG A 130 7.41 -1.97 16.25
CA ARG A 130 8.70 -1.72 15.61
C ARG A 130 8.73 -2.35 14.22
N LEU A 131 9.04 -1.53 13.23
CA LEU A 131 9.28 -1.91 11.84
C LEU A 131 10.78 -2.14 11.62
N ILE A 132 11.11 -3.27 11.01
CA ILE A 132 12.43 -3.53 10.43
C ILE A 132 12.33 -3.21 8.94
N LEU A 133 13.11 -2.23 8.51
CA LEU A 133 13.16 -1.79 7.12
C LEU A 133 14.55 -2.03 6.54
N HIS A 134 14.61 -2.71 5.41
CA HIS A 134 15.85 -2.80 4.63
C HIS A 134 15.92 -1.60 3.69
N ILE A 135 17.05 -0.88 3.71
CA ILE A 135 17.33 0.25 2.82
C ILE A 135 18.53 -0.08 1.93
N PHE A 136 18.46 0.33 0.68
CA PHE A 136 19.50 0.08 -0.31
C PHE A 136 20.73 0.99 -0.12
N ASP A 137 20.54 2.18 0.46
CA ASP A 137 21.59 3.17 0.71
C ASP A 137 21.57 3.62 2.18
N ALA A 138 22.51 3.11 2.97
CA ALA A 138 22.66 3.38 4.39
C ALA A 138 22.85 4.88 4.70
N THR A 139 23.40 5.65 3.76
CA THR A 139 23.58 7.11 3.94
C THR A 139 22.26 7.87 4.00
N ARG A 140 21.15 7.23 3.59
CA ARG A 140 19.79 7.78 3.60
C ARG A 140 18.95 7.31 4.78
N ALA A 141 19.55 6.65 5.78
CA ALA A 141 18.82 6.15 6.96
C ALA A 141 17.95 7.23 7.62
N ASP A 142 18.53 8.40 7.93
CA ASP A 142 17.82 9.51 8.56
C ASP A 142 16.70 10.08 7.67
N HIS A 143 16.92 10.10 6.36
CA HIS A 143 15.90 10.53 5.40
C HIS A 143 14.69 9.60 5.41
N TYR A 144 14.90 8.27 5.38
CA TYR A 144 13.79 7.32 5.47
C TYR A 144 13.10 7.40 6.84
N HIS A 145 13.86 7.60 7.92
CA HIS A 145 13.27 7.78 9.25
C HIS A 145 12.32 8.99 9.28
N HIS A 146 12.73 10.12 8.71
CA HIS A 146 11.92 11.34 8.60
C HIS A 146 10.69 11.13 7.69
N VAL A 147 10.89 10.58 6.49
CA VAL A 147 9.79 10.38 5.52
C VAL A 147 8.74 9.42 6.08
N LEU A 148 9.13 8.32 6.71
CA LEU A 148 8.15 7.42 7.33
C LEU A 148 7.45 8.06 8.54
N SER A 149 8.20 8.68 9.46
CA SER A 149 7.66 9.12 10.75
C SER A 149 6.93 10.47 10.69
N ASP A 150 7.37 11.39 9.84
CA ASP A 150 6.89 12.77 9.82
C ASP A 150 6.02 13.08 8.59
N VAL A 151 6.04 12.24 7.56
CA VAL A 151 5.25 12.42 6.33
C VAL A 151 4.17 11.36 6.22
N TYR A 152 4.54 10.09 6.05
CA TYR A 152 3.56 9.02 5.77
C TYR A 152 2.74 8.61 6.99
N GLU A 153 3.38 8.37 8.14
CA GLU A 153 2.69 7.95 9.35
C GLU A 153 1.59 8.95 9.76
N PRO A 154 1.82 10.28 9.86
CA PRO A 154 0.79 11.23 10.24
C PRO A 154 -0.37 11.27 9.24
N MET A 155 -0.09 11.18 7.93
CA MET A 155 -1.15 11.14 6.90
C MET A 155 -2.00 9.88 7.01
N LEU A 156 -1.37 8.73 7.26
CA LEU A 156 -2.09 7.46 7.42
C LEU A 156 -2.89 7.42 8.72
N MET A 157 -2.35 7.96 9.82
CA MET A 157 -3.12 8.16 11.05
C MET A 157 -4.35 9.03 10.77
N GLU A 158 -4.21 10.16 10.08
CA GLU A 158 -5.36 11.05 9.78
C GLU A 158 -6.45 10.37 8.91
N ILE A 159 -6.05 9.44 8.04
CA ILE A 159 -6.96 8.69 7.17
C ILE A 159 -7.68 7.57 7.95
N PHE A 160 -6.99 6.84 8.82
CA PHE A 160 -7.47 5.57 9.38
C PHE A 160 -7.72 5.57 10.90
N GLU A 161 -7.27 6.59 11.64
CA GLU A 161 -7.36 6.73 13.11
C GLU A 161 -8.00 8.06 13.52
#